data_AF-A0A7C3JVF2-F1
#
_entry.id   AF-A0A7C3JVF2-F1
#
_cell.length_a   1.000
_cell.length_b   1.000
_cell.length_c   1.000
_cell.angle_alpha   90.00
_cell.angle_beta   90.00
_cell.angle_gamma   90.00
#
_symmetry.space_group_name_H-M   'P 1'
#
loop_
_entity.id
_entity.type
_entity.pdbx_description
1 polymer ?
#
loop_
_entity_poly.entity_id
_entity_poly.type
_entity_poly.pdbx_seq_one_letter_code
_entity_poly.pdbx_strand_id
1 'polypeptide(L)'
;MASCLSVFLLAAGLACGGDGGDGGGSGGGESGGPAQGPSGGSGGGSAAIDACALITKAEAEALLGSASEDPKKDVAGPFQTCGYYSQSGILDFVQVQYCSSCLPGGQFDTSMKSGAQALGIEAKPVSGLGDKAYWLGGILWVQKGRYVINIWLATPDFRGLEGSALEAKALPVHTDVARKVLTRIP
;
A
#
# COMPACT_ATOMS: atom_id res chain seq x y z
N MET A 1 -29.14 -19.90 29.99
CA MET A 1 -28.65 -21.12 30.67
C MET A 1 -27.76 -21.88 29.69
N ALA A 2 -26.65 -22.46 30.18
CA ALA A 2 -25.52 -23.10 29.47
C ALA A 2 -24.59 -22.07 28.77
N SER A 3 -23.45 -21.64 29.29
CA SER A 3 -22.35 -22.28 30.06
C SER A 3 -21.59 -23.35 29.25
N CYS A 4 -20.60 -22.91 28.47
CA CYS A 4 -19.53 -23.75 27.95
C CYS A 4 -18.19 -23.18 28.44
N LEU A 5 -17.66 -23.87 29.45
CA LEU A 5 -16.33 -23.69 30.02
C LEU A 5 -15.31 -24.30 29.03
N SER A 6 -14.42 -23.50 28.46
CA SER A 6 -13.29 -24.01 27.67
C SER A 6 -11.98 -23.79 28.43
N VAL A 7 -11.39 -24.91 28.80
CA VAL A 7 -10.11 -25.06 29.50
C VAL A 7 -8.98 -24.65 28.56
N PHE A 8 -8.23 -23.60 28.92
CA PHE A 8 -6.95 -23.27 28.30
C PHE A 8 -5.83 -24.06 28.99
N LEU A 9 -5.27 -25.02 28.27
CA LEU A 9 -4.02 -25.70 28.63
C LEU A 9 -2.83 -24.83 28.15
N LEU A 10 -2.11 -24.26 29.11
CA LEU A 10 -0.78 -23.66 28.91
C LEU A 10 0.25 -24.77 28.66
N ALA A 11 1.01 -24.67 27.58
CA ALA A 11 2.29 -25.36 27.41
C ALA A 11 3.38 -24.32 27.13
N ALA A 12 4.22 -24.07 28.14
CA ALA A 12 5.43 -23.26 28.04
C ALA A 12 6.58 -24.14 27.51
N GLY A 13 7.14 -23.77 26.37
CA GLY A 13 8.35 -24.37 25.81
C GLY A 13 9.46 -23.33 25.75
N LEU A 14 10.41 -23.43 26.69
CA LEU A 14 11.71 -22.77 26.66
C LEU A 14 12.55 -23.33 25.50
N ALA A 15 13.09 -22.46 24.63
CA ALA A 15 14.19 -22.80 23.73
C ALA A 15 15.28 -21.73 23.82
N CYS A 16 16.41 -22.17 24.36
CA CYS A 16 17.63 -21.43 24.63
C CYS A 16 18.61 -21.60 23.45
N GLY A 17 19.48 -20.61 23.23
CA GLY A 17 20.86 -20.85 22.77
C GLY A 17 21.17 -20.57 21.30
N GLY A 18 22.14 -19.68 21.06
CA GLY A 18 22.75 -19.45 19.76
C GLY A 18 23.72 -18.28 19.77
N ASP A 19 24.91 -18.54 20.33
CA ASP A 19 26.04 -17.64 20.56
C ASP A 19 26.99 -17.57 19.34
N GLY A 20 27.67 -16.43 19.15
CA GLY A 20 29.03 -16.37 18.59
C GLY A 20 29.18 -16.01 17.10
N GLY A 21 29.91 -14.92 16.82
CA GLY A 21 30.45 -14.66 15.48
C GLY A 21 31.06 -13.28 15.25
N ASP A 22 32.01 -12.83 16.08
CA ASP A 22 32.91 -11.72 15.77
C ASP A 22 33.81 -12.05 14.58
N GLY A 23 33.90 -11.13 13.61
CA GLY A 23 34.74 -11.26 12.42
C GLY A 23 35.20 -9.91 11.92
N GLY A 24 36.11 -9.27 12.66
CA GLY A 24 36.83 -8.08 12.22
C GLY A 24 37.81 -8.38 11.09
N GLY A 25 37.79 -7.56 10.05
CA GLY A 25 38.73 -7.62 8.94
C GLY A 25 39.12 -6.21 8.47
N SER A 26 40.12 -5.62 9.13
CA SER A 26 40.87 -4.46 8.62
C SER A 26 41.83 -4.92 7.53
N GLY A 27 41.65 -4.43 6.31
CA GLY A 27 42.62 -4.53 5.22
C GLY A 27 42.75 -3.16 4.56
N GLY A 28 43.89 -2.50 4.76
CA GLY A 28 44.24 -1.23 4.13
C GLY A 28 45.05 -1.42 2.83
N GLY A 29 45.14 -0.33 2.07
CA GLY A 29 46.13 -0.10 1.02
C GLY A 29 45.67 -0.47 -0.40
N GLU A 30 45.50 0.51 -1.29
CA GLU A 30 46.58 1.02 -2.14
C GLU A 30 46.12 2.15 -3.07
N SER A 31 47.10 2.95 -3.47
CA SER A 31 47.00 4.23 -4.18
C SER A 31 47.02 4.09 -5.71
N GLY A 32 46.30 4.97 -6.41
CA GLY A 32 46.86 5.70 -7.55
C GLY A 32 46.44 5.35 -9.00
N GLY A 33 45.51 6.15 -9.55
CA GLY A 33 45.49 6.68 -10.93
C GLY A 33 44.74 5.88 -12.03
N PRO A 34 44.49 6.46 -13.24
CA PRO A 34 44.17 7.85 -13.60
C PRO A 34 42.80 8.02 -14.32
N ALA A 35 42.37 9.28 -14.43
CA ALA A 35 41.48 9.86 -15.45
C ALA A 35 40.12 9.18 -15.78
N GLN A 36 39.08 9.58 -15.06
CA GLN A 36 37.70 9.43 -15.52
C GLN A 36 37.29 10.69 -16.30
N GLY A 37 37.13 10.55 -17.62
CA GLY A 37 36.41 11.54 -18.42
C GLY A 37 34.97 11.71 -17.92
N PRO A 38 34.29 12.84 -18.20
CA PRO A 38 32.91 13.02 -17.80
C PRO A 38 32.02 12.04 -18.58
N SER A 39 31.80 10.86 -17.98
CA SER A 39 30.72 9.96 -18.32
C SER A 39 29.42 10.70 -18.02
N GLY A 40 28.93 11.44 -19.02
CA GLY A 40 27.55 11.88 -19.11
C GLY A 40 26.64 10.68 -19.24
N GLY A 41 26.54 9.89 -18.18
CA GLY A 41 25.48 8.94 -17.96
C GLY A 41 24.22 9.75 -17.77
N SER A 42 23.53 10.04 -18.87
CA SER A 42 22.11 10.36 -18.85
C SER A 42 21.41 9.10 -18.36
N GLY A 43 21.49 8.86 -17.05
CA GLY A 43 20.69 7.89 -16.37
C GLY A 43 19.26 8.34 -16.59
N GLY A 44 18.55 7.64 -17.47
CA GLY A 44 17.10 7.67 -17.56
C GLY A 44 16.54 7.15 -16.24
N GLY A 45 16.69 7.94 -15.18
CA GLY A 45 15.98 7.77 -13.94
C GLY A 45 14.52 7.98 -14.29
N SER A 46 13.79 6.88 -14.43
CA SER A 46 12.33 6.93 -14.47
C SER A 46 11.91 7.77 -13.27
N ALA A 47 11.48 9.00 -13.53
CA ALA A 47 11.14 9.95 -12.48
C ALA A 47 10.16 9.26 -11.54
N ALA A 48 10.49 9.23 -10.24
CA ALA A 48 9.61 8.62 -9.26
C ALA A 48 8.27 9.36 -9.31
N ILE A 49 7.17 8.63 -9.58
CA ILE A 49 5.83 9.21 -9.64
C ILE A 49 5.47 9.72 -8.24
N ASP A 50 5.10 10.99 -8.13
CA ASP A 50 4.57 11.54 -6.88
C ASP A 50 3.17 10.95 -6.63
N ALA A 51 2.97 10.28 -5.49
CA ALA A 51 1.67 9.74 -5.11
C ALA A 51 0.57 10.81 -5.08
N CYS A 52 0.89 12.07 -4.74
CA CYS A 52 -0.07 13.16 -4.77
C CYS A 52 -0.38 13.71 -6.16
N ALA A 53 0.37 13.30 -7.19
CA ALA A 53 0.00 13.58 -8.57
C ALA A 53 -1.05 12.58 -9.09
N LEU A 54 -1.25 11.45 -8.40
CA LEU A 54 -2.20 10.41 -8.80
C LEU A 54 -3.66 10.76 -8.48
N ILE A 55 -3.90 11.65 -7.51
CA ILE A 55 -5.22 12.16 -7.17
C ILE A 55 -5.13 13.64 -6.82
N THR A 56 -6.03 14.44 -7.37
CA THR A 56 -6.04 15.89 -7.10
C THR A 56 -6.81 16.21 -5.83
N LYS A 57 -6.51 17.38 -5.22
CA LYS A 57 -7.26 17.88 -4.05
C LYS A 57 -8.76 17.98 -4.34
N ALA A 58 -9.15 18.54 -5.49
CA ALA A 58 -10.55 18.67 -5.87
C ALA A 58 -11.28 17.32 -6.01
N GLU A 59 -10.60 16.29 -6.54
CA GLU A 59 -11.16 14.94 -6.59
C GLU A 59 -11.33 14.33 -5.19
N ALA A 60 -10.36 14.54 -4.30
CA ALA A 60 -10.47 14.08 -2.92
C ALA A 60 -11.60 14.80 -2.16
N GLU A 61 -11.73 16.12 -2.31
CA GLU A 61 -12.81 16.91 -1.71
C GLU A 61 -14.19 16.49 -2.23
N ALA A 62 -14.31 16.16 -3.52
CA ALA A 62 -15.54 15.62 -4.09
C ALA A 62 -15.92 14.25 -3.49
N LEU A 63 -14.95 13.41 -3.17
CA LEU A 63 -15.18 12.11 -2.50
C LEU A 63 -15.52 12.28 -1.02
N LEU A 64 -14.89 13.25 -0.35
CA LEU A 64 -15.13 13.54 1.07
C LEU A 64 -16.46 14.27 1.31
N GLY A 65 -16.96 15.01 0.32
CA GLY A 65 -18.12 15.88 0.46
C GLY A 65 -17.84 17.15 1.27
N SER A 66 -16.57 17.47 1.51
CA SER A 66 -16.12 18.63 2.29
C SER A 66 -14.77 19.12 1.80
N ALA A 67 -14.37 20.33 2.24
CA ALA A 67 -13.00 20.78 2.10
C ALA A 67 -12.03 19.81 2.82
N SER A 68 -10.83 19.66 2.24
CA SER A 68 -9.77 18.85 2.83
C SER A 68 -8.62 19.73 3.32
N GLU A 69 -7.83 19.19 4.23
CA GLU A 69 -6.49 19.71 4.50
C GLU A 69 -5.62 19.62 3.24
N ASP A 70 -4.44 20.24 3.30
CA ASP A 70 -3.42 20.03 2.28
C ASP A 70 -2.94 18.57 2.27
N PRO A 71 -2.53 18.04 1.10
CA PRO A 71 -2.14 16.65 0.99
C PRO A 71 -1.00 16.31 1.94
N LYS A 72 -1.17 15.24 2.72
CA LYS A 72 -0.11 14.67 3.54
C LYS A 72 0.61 13.61 2.73
N LYS A 73 1.91 13.84 2.52
CA LYS A 73 2.83 12.89 1.92
C LYS A 73 3.48 12.07 3.02
N ASP A 74 3.55 10.76 2.82
CA ASP A 74 4.22 9.85 3.75
C ASP A 74 4.81 8.65 3.01
N VAL A 75 5.57 7.82 3.72
CA VAL A 75 6.13 6.56 3.23
C VAL A 75 5.73 5.43 4.18
N ALA A 76 4.98 4.46 3.66
CA ALA A 76 4.54 3.28 4.38
C ALA A 76 5.24 2.03 3.82
N GLY A 77 6.35 1.63 4.46
CA GLY A 77 7.19 0.55 3.93
C GLY A 77 7.73 0.93 2.54
N PRO A 78 7.50 0.12 1.48
CA PRO A 78 7.97 0.46 0.14
C PRO A 78 7.01 1.39 -0.63
N PHE A 79 5.88 1.80 -0.02
CA PHE A 79 4.87 2.62 -0.67
C PHE A 79 5.08 4.11 -0.38
N GLN A 80 4.97 4.93 -1.42
CA GLN A 80 4.73 6.36 -1.29
C GLN A 80 3.24 6.61 -1.14
N THR A 81 2.88 7.44 -0.18
CA THR A 81 1.50 7.66 0.24
C THR A 81 1.12 9.11 0.03
N CYS A 82 -0.07 9.34 -0.50
CA CYS A 82 -0.74 10.63 -0.43
C CYS A 82 -2.10 10.48 0.25
N GLY A 83 -2.32 11.25 1.31
CA GLY A 83 -3.58 11.29 2.05
C GLY A 83 -4.19 12.68 2.05
N TYR A 84 -5.49 12.74 1.78
CA TYR A 84 -6.33 13.93 1.97
C TYR A 84 -7.30 13.65 3.12
N TYR A 85 -7.32 14.52 4.12
CA TYR A 85 -8.15 14.36 5.32
C TYR A 85 -9.21 15.45 5.37
N SER A 86 -10.43 15.09 5.74
CA SER A 86 -11.52 16.05 5.88
C SER A 86 -11.24 17.02 7.04
N GLN A 87 -11.58 18.29 6.85
CA GLN A 87 -11.56 19.27 7.95
C GLN A 87 -12.78 19.10 8.88
N SER A 88 -13.85 18.43 8.42
CA SER A 88 -15.10 18.26 9.17
C SER A 88 -15.20 16.93 9.92
N GLY A 89 -14.29 15.98 9.68
CA GLY A 89 -14.36 14.65 10.28
C GLY A 89 -12.99 14.01 10.46
N ILE A 90 -12.64 13.67 11.71
CA ILE A 90 -11.32 13.11 12.08
C ILE A 90 -11.02 11.72 11.48
N LEU A 91 -12.05 11.02 10.97
CA LEU A 91 -11.93 9.68 10.40
C LEU A 91 -12.15 9.64 8.89
N ASP A 92 -12.52 10.76 8.25
CA ASP A 92 -12.78 10.77 6.81
C ASP A 92 -11.50 11.13 6.05
N PHE A 93 -11.09 10.25 5.15
CA PHE A 93 -9.91 10.44 4.32
C PHE A 93 -10.00 9.74 2.97
N VAL A 94 -9.18 10.24 2.05
CA VAL A 94 -8.89 9.63 0.75
C VAL A 94 -7.39 9.39 0.71
N GLN A 95 -6.98 8.13 0.65
CA GLN A 95 -5.58 7.76 0.59
C GLN A 95 -5.29 6.95 -0.68
N VAL A 96 -4.22 7.35 -1.37
CA VAL A 96 -3.64 6.59 -2.49
C VAL A 96 -2.20 6.27 -2.13
N GLN A 97 -1.85 5.00 -2.22
CA GLN A 97 -0.49 4.53 -2.09
C GLN A 97 0.01 3.99 -3.42
N TYR A 98 1.28 4.22 -3.69
CA TYR A 98 1.93 3.86 -4.93
C TYR A 98 3.28 3.23 -4.67
N CYS A 99 3.61 2.23 -5.47
CA CYS A 99 4.90 1.60 -5.45
C CYS A 99 5.28 1.11 -6.84
N SER A 100 6.52 1.39 -7.28
CA SER A 100 6.96 1.10 -8.63
C SER A 100 7.64 -0.26 -8.82
N SER A 101 8.05 -0.94 -7.73
CA SER A 101 8.82 -2.19 -7.83
C SER A 101 8.84 -3.04 -6.55
N CYS A 102 7.88 -2.90 -5.64
CA CYS A 102 7.87 -3.64 -4.36
C CYS A 102 7.45 -5.09 -4.51
N LEU A 103 6.70 -5.44 -5.56
CA LEU A 103 6.20 -6.80 -5.77
C LEU A 103 6.67 -7.35 -7.12
N PRO A 104 7.98 -7.62 -7.27
CA PRO A 104 8.51 -8.20 -8.49
C PRO A 104 8.06 -9.67 -8.64
N GLY A 105 8.02 -10.16 -9.89
CA GLY A 105 7.94 -11.59 -10.17
C GLY A 105 6.63 -12.27 -9.81
N GLY A 106 5.49 -11.58 -9.93
CA GLY A 106 4.17 -12.20 -9.70
C GLY A 106 3.81 -12.37 -8.22
N GLN A 107 4.56 -11.76 -7.30
CA GLN A 107 4.28 -11.81 -5.86
C GLN A 107 2.97 -11.14 -5.45
N PHE A 108 2.35 -10.35 -6.33
CA PHE A 108 1.11 -9.64 -6.03
C PHE A 108 0.00 -10.57 -5.49
N ASP A 109 -0.27 -11.69 -6.15
CA ASP A 109 -1.34 -12.61 -5.71
C ASP A 109 -1.03 -13.22 -4.34
N THR A 110 0.23 -13.61 -4.11
CA THR A 110 0.70 -14.13 -2.82
C THR A 110 0.54 -13.08 -1.74
N SER A 111 0.93 -11.83 -2.00
CA SER A 111 0.77 -10.72 -1.06
C SER A 111 -0.70 -10.43 -0.76
N MET A 112 -1.59 -10.45 -1.76
CA MET A 112 -3.02 -10.25 -1.55
C MET A 112 -3.63 -11.39 -0.72
N LYS A 113 -3.25 -12.64 -1.00
CA LYS A 113 -3.68 -13.80 -0.23
C LYS A 113 -3.20 -13.74 1.22
N SER A 114 -1.92 -13.44 1.45
CA SER A 114 -1.34 -13.32 2.79
C SER A 114 -1.94 -12.15 3.56
N GLY A 115 -2.15 -11.01 2.91
CA GLY A 115 -2.80 -9.84 3.52
C GLY A 115 -4.23 -10.12 3.94
N ALA A 116 -5.02 -10.75 3.05
CA ALA A 116 -6.38 -11.17 3.38
C ALA A 116 -6.43 -12.16 4.54
N GLN A 117 -5.53 -13.16 4.55
CA GLN A 117 -5.41 -14.12 5.64
C GLN A 117 -5.08 -13.43 6.98
N ALA A 118 -4.13 -12.50 7.00
CA ALA A 118 -3.74 -11.78 8.20
C ALA A 118 -4.87 -10.91 8.76
N LEU A 119 -5.72 -10.36 7.89
CA LEU A 119 -6.89 -9.57 8.24
C LEU A 119 -8.13 -10.42 8.56
N GLY A 120 -8.07 -11.74 8.38
CA GLY A 120 -9.23 -12.62 8.56
C GLY A 120 -10.36 -12.37 7.55
N ILE A 121 -10.03 -11.86 6.36
CA ILE A 121 -10.98 -11.58 5.27
C ILE A 121 -10.60 -12.37 4.01
N GLU A 122 -11.43 -12.30 2.98
CA GLU A 122 -11.15 -12.85 1.65
C GLU A 122 -10.65 -11.74 0.70
N ALA A 123 -9.60 -12.02 -0.07
CA ALA A 123 -9.19 -11.16 -1.19
C ALA A 123 -10.09 -11.46 -2.41
N LYS A 124 -10.98 -10.54 -2.74
CA LYS A 124 -11.92 -10.74 -3.86
C LYS A 124 -11.35 -10.17 -5.14
N PRO A 125 -11.24 -10.95 -6.23
CA PRO A 125 -10.73 -10.42 -7.50
C PRO A 125 -11.69 -9.38 -8.08
N VAL A 126 -11.13 -8.30 -8.62
CA VAL A 126 -11.87 -7.23 -9.30
C VAL A 126 -11.38 -7.15 -10.74
N SER A 127 -12.30 -7.26 -11.70
CA SER A 127 -11.96 -7.23 -13.12
C SER A 127 -11.93 -5.81 -13.69
N GLY A 128 -11.26 -5.65 -14.84
CA GLY A 128 -11.26 -4.40 -15.60
C GLY A 128 -10.35 -3.29 -15.06
N LEU A 129 -9.45 -3.61 -14.13
CA LEU A 129 -8.48 -2.68 -13.56
C LEU A 129 -7.07 -3.26 -13.60
N GLY A 130 -6.17 -2.58 -14.31
CA GLY A 130 -4.77 -3.01 -14.45
C GLY A 130 -4.66 -4.43 -15.02
N ASP A 131 -3.57 -5.10 -14.66
CA ASP A 131 -3.36 -6.53 -14.97
C ASP A 131 -4.08 -7.41 -13.96
N LYS A 132 -4.11 -6.98 -12.69
CA LYS A 132 -4.77 -7.67 -11.58
C LYS A 132 -5.29 -6.65 -10.57
N ALA A 133 -6.43 -6.94 -9.95
CA ALA A 133 -6.93 -6.14 -8.84
C ALA A 133 -7.67 -7.01 -7.83
N TYR A 134 -7.59 -6.63 -6.56
CA TYR A 134 -8.25 -7.30 -5.46
C TYR A 134 -8.87 -6.30 -4.48
N TRP A 135 -10.09 -6.62 -4.03
CA TRP A 135 -10.78 -5.94 -2.95
C TRP A 135 -10.49 -6.65 -1.63
N LEU A 136 -9.91 -5.90 -0.68
CA LEU A 136 -9.54 -6.37 0.66
C LEU A 136 -10.30 -5.54 1.70
N GLY A 137 -11.61 -5.74 1.80
CA GLY A 137 -12.41 -5.28 2.94
C GLY A 137 -12.40 -3.77 3.20
N GLY A 138 -12.36 -2.95 2.15
CA GLY A 138 -12.29 -1.47 2.27
C GLY A 138 -11.10 -0.86 1.54
N ILE A 139 -10.16 -1.69 1.07
CA ILE A 139 -9.00 -1.25 0.30
C ILE A 139 -9.00 -1.95 -1.05
N LEU A 140 -8.90 -1.17 -2.13
CA LEU A 140 -8.74 -1.70 -3.48
C LEU A 140 -7.27 -1.69 -3.87
N TRP A 141 -6.71 -2.87 -4.11
CA TRP A 141 -5.35 -3.06 -4.59
C TRP A 141 -5.34 -3.34 -6.09
N VAL A 142 -4.43 -2.70 -6.82
CA VAL A 142 -4.31 -2.84 -8.28
C VAL A 142 -2.84 -2.98 -8.67
N GLN A 143 -2.55 -3.96 -9.51
CA GLN A 143 -1.27 -4.12 -10.20
C GLN A 143 -1.44 -3.73 -11.67
N LYS A 144 -0.54 -2.88 -12.20
CA LYS A 144 -0.42 -2.54 -13.62
C LYS A 144 1.07 -2.56 -14.01
N GLY A 145 1.49 -3.54 -14.78
CA GLY A 145 2.89 -3.83 -15.04
C GLY A 145 3.68 -4.03 -13.75
N ARG A 146 4.73 -3.20 -13.57
CA ARG A 146 5.56 -3.17 -12.35
C ARG A 146 4.95 -2.37 -11.20
N TYR A 147 3.91 -1.59 -11.47
CA TYR A 147 3.32 -0.67 -10.50
C TYR A 147 2.26 -1.38 -9.65
N VAL A 148 2.27 -1.08 -8.35
CA VAL A 148 1.27 -1.51 -7.39
C VAL A 148 0.68 -0.28 -6.73
N ILE A 149 -0.65 -0.21 -6.72
CA ILE A 149 -1.42 0.89 -6.15
C ILE A 149 -2.38 0.29 -5.12
N ASN A 150 -2.58 0.98 -4.01
CA ASN A 150 -3.77 0.74 -3.20
C ASN A 150 -4.51 2.04 -2.94
N ILE A 151 -5.82 1.93 -2.87
CA ILE A 151 -6.74 3.04 -2.67
C ILE A 151 -7.57 2.69 -1.46
N TRP A 152 -7.54 3.57 -0.46
CA TRP A 152 -8.31 3.43 0.77
C TRP A 152 -9.14 4.69 1.00
N LEU A 153 -10.45 4.52 0.99
CA LEU A 153 -11.41 5.60 1.17
C LEU A 153 -12.22 5.36 2.44
N ALA A 154 -12.17 6.32 3.36
CA ALA A 154 -13.11 6.44 4.47
C ALA A 154 -13.88 7.74 4.27
N THR A 155 -15.17 7.64 3.94
CA THR A 155 -16.02 8.82 3.68
C THR A 155 -17.28 8.72 4.52
N PRO A 156 -18.00 9.84 4.75
CA PRO A 156 -19.27 9.81 5.49
C PRO A 156 -20.26 8.77 4.96
N ASP A 157 -20.29 8.56 3.64
CA ASP A 157 -21.17 7.61 2.95
C ASP A 157 -20.88 6.13 3.25
N PHE A 158 -19.69 5.83 3.78
CA PHE A 158 -19.25 4.48 4.11
C PHE A 158 -19.32 4.17 5.61
N ARG A 159 -19.61 5.16 6.45
CA ARG A 159 -19.58 4.97 7.92
C ARG A 159 -20.60 3.95 8.38
N GLY A 160 -20.15 3.05 9.25
CA GLY A 160 -20.99 1.99 9.84
C GLY A 160 -21.38 0.90 8.84
N LEU A 161 -20.91 0.95 7.60
CA LEU A 161 -21.04 -0.13 6.64
C LEU A 161 -19.87 -1.10 6.82
N GLU A 162 -20.18 -2.38 6.81
CA GLU A 162 -19.20 -3.46 6.93
C GLU A 162 -19.48 -4.56 5.91
N GLY A 163 -18.50 -5.43 5.68
CA GLY A 163 -18.64 -6.63 4.85
C GLY A 163 -19.25 -6.35 3.47
N SER A 164 -20.30 -7.09 3.11
CA SER A 164 -20.96 -6.98 1.80
C SER A 164 -21.66 -5.64 1.57
N ALA A 165 -22.15 -4.98 2.63
CA ALA A 165 -22.78 -3.66 2.50
C ALA A 165 -21.76 -2.58 2.17
N LEU A 166 -20.60 -2.62 2.84
CA LEU A 166 -19.47 -1.74 2.51
C LEU A 166 -19.01 -2.00 1.08
N GLU A 167 -18.81 -3.26 0.70
CA GLU A 167 -18.37 -3.63 -0.65
C GLU A 167 -19.33 -3.13 -1.74
N ALA A 168 -20.63 -3.39 -1.59
CA ALA A 168 -21.63 -2.98 -2.58
C ALA A 168 -21.66 -1.46 -2.80
N LYS A 169 -21.41 -0.68 -1.75
CA LYS A 169 -21.44 0.78 -1.80
C LYS A 169 -20.08 1.39 -2.20
N ALA A 170 -18.99 0.91 -1.62
CA ALA A 170 -17.68 1.52 -1.73
C ALA A 170 -16.88 1.01 -2.93
N LEU A 171 -17.03 -0.26 -3.32
CA LEU A 171 -16.24 -0.83 -4.43
C LEU A 171 -16.44 -0.05 -5.73
N PRO A 172 -17.65 0.32 -6.18
CA PRO A 172 -17.82 1.12 -7.39
C PRO A 172 -17.03 2.44 -7.35
N VAL A 173 -17.10 3.16 -6.22
CA VAL A 173 -16.37 4.42 -6.02
C VAL A 173 -14.86 4.19 -6.09
N HIS A 174 -14.35 3.16 -5.40
CA HIS A 174 -12.93 2.79 -5.49
C HIS A 174 -12.51 2.45 -6.92
N THR A 175 -13.34 1.73 -7.68
CA THR A 175 -13.03 1.40 -9.08
C THR A 175 -12.99 2.62 -9.98
N ASP A 176 -13.85 3.63 -9.76
CA ASP A 176 -13.82 4.88 -10.51
C ASP A 176 -12.56 5.69 -10.21
N VAL A 177 -12.17 5.76 -8.94
CA VAL A 177 -10.89 6.39 -8.53
C VAL A 177 -9.71 5.63 -9.15
N ALA A 178 -9.71 4.30 -9.08
CA ALA A 178 -8.67 3.47 -9.67
C ALA A 178 -8.52 3.73 -11.18
N ARG A 179 -9.63 3.78 -11.93
CA ARG A 179 -9.61 4.11 -13.36
C ARG A 179 -8.90 5.43 -13.62
N LYS A 180 -9.23 6.49 -12.87
CA LYS A 180 -8.58 7.80 -13.00
C LYS A 180 -7.08 7.73 -12.67
N VAL A 181 -6.73 7.12 -11.54
CA VAL A 181 -5.33 6.94 -11.10
C VAL A 181 -4.51 6.19 -12.16
N LEU A 182 -5.05 5.12 -12.73
CA LEU A 182 -4.35 4.30 -13.73
C LEU A 182 -4.08 5.02 -15.06
N THR A 183 -4.80 6.11 -15.37
CA THR A 183 -4.50 6.97 -16.53
C THR A 183 -3.29 7.87 -16.31
N ARG A 184 -2.88 8.07 -15.05
CA ARG A 184 -1.75 8.93 -14.65
C ARG A 184 -0.46 8.14 -14.44
N ILE A 185 -0.53 6.82 -14.61
CA ILE A 185 0.59 5.89 -14.46
C ILE A 185 1.04 5.46 -15.87
N PRO A 186 2.35 5.56 -16.17
CA PRO A 186 2.93 5.17 -17.45
C PRO A 186 2.57 3.76 -17.90
#